data_AF-A0A9D1LEZ8-F1
#
_entry.id   AF-A0A9D1LEZ8-F1
#
_cell.length_a   1.000
_cell.length_b   1.000
_cell.length_c   1.000
_cell.angle_alpha   90.00
_cell.angle_beta   90.00
_cell.angle_gamma   90.00
#
_symmetry.space_group_name_H-M   'P 1'
#
loop_
_entity.id
_entity.type
_entity.pdbx_description
1 polymer ?
#
loop_
_entity_poly.entity_id
_entity_poly.type
_entity_poly.pdbx_seq_one_letter_code
_entity_poly.pdbx_strand_id
1 'polypeptide(L)'
;MKKFFRALFFGKVTAVLFPVLALCAVPVYYAFRNTFYFIDDAIFRGFTMTLFLLMALNAFQLFLLSGLRLRDRTYLTRKWVRALYVVGGVYAVVSAGVCIGFFFGNSAETNTVTRRCLLEILPYWAAAAALLLALFILPNLQKKKLRAGLCAALSAALLVSCAAALFPFTPYRFTSGPVVFDNGTDYSVVFSTSGKGTGYVTYTYGGETVTRYDEAAGRKAGDSTIHTVRVPYAELQNNTYTVGSVRILEDRSYGGRSGKAIESEPVEFGGVFGETVRALTVSDWHTHTDLAKSTAAQLGGYDALLLLGDSAPGMMFASEVVDYILQFASDLGGGSMPVLFVRGNHETRGREAGKLPEYLGFDSFYFTAQLGDYRFVVLDSGEDKADDHPEYGNMVTYSESRANMVAWLEGLENPDGAKTVALSHADSVCIEEDLSAAAHEKLDALGVSLLVSGHAHKTEFKTEHAYPTLIDGGWTANGAGTYVASMLVFSPDGIALRSVDNAGVVTVEESVAWR
;
A
#
# COMPACT_ATOMS: atom_id res chain seq x y z
N MET A 1 -38.21 -34.41 -16.32
CA MET A 1 -37.94 -33.59 -15.10
C MET A 1 -37.37 -34.37 -13.92
N LYS A 2 -38.01 -35.41 -13.35
CA LYS A 2 -37.52 -36.10 -12.12
C LYS A 2 -36.08 -36.67 -12.21
N LYS A 3 -35.69 -37.27 -13.34
CA LYS A 3 -34.34 -37.84 -13.53
C LYS A 3 -33.26 -36.75 -13.64
N PHE A 4 -33.55 -35.67 -14.37
CA PHE A 4 -32.70 -34.49 -14.48
C PHE A 4 -32.51 -33.80 -13.13
N PHE A 5 -33.60 -33.51 -12.40
CA PHE A 5 -33.55 -32.88 -11.08
C PHE A 5 -32.74 -33.72 -10.07
N ARG A 6 -32.90 -35.06 -10.14
CA ARG A 6 -32.14 -36.00 -9.31
C ARG A 6 -30.66 -36.02 -9.68
N ALA A 7 -30.30 -35.91 -10.96
CA ALA A 7 -28.91 -35.81 -11.40
C ALA A 7 -28.28 -34.46 -11.01
N LEU A 8 -29.04 -33.37 -11.15
CA LEU A 8 -28.62 -31.99 -10.92
C LEU A 8 -28.34 -31.68 -9.45
N PHE A 9 -29.15 -32.19 -8.53
CA PHE A 9 -28.96 -31.92 -7.09
C PHE A 9 -28.42 -33.13 -6.34
N PHE A 10 -28.79 -34.34 -6.74
CA PHE A 10 -28.44 -35.56 -6.00
C PHE A 10 -27.53 -36.49 -6.82
N GLY A 11 -26.73 -35.95 -7.74
CA GLY A 11 -25.64 -36.67 -8.40
C GLY A 11 -24.48 -37.00 -7.45
N LYS A 12 -23.58 -37.91 -7.86
CA LYS A 12 -22.31 -38.13 -7.13
C LYS A 12 -21.40 -36.91 -7.21
N VAL A 13 -21.43 -36.21 -8.34
CA VAL A 13 -20.67 -34.97 -8.58
C VAL A 13 -21.14 -33.87 -7.64
N THR A 14 -22.46 -33.69 -7.51
CA THR A 14 -23.03 -32.59 -6.69
C THR A 14 -22.83 -32.80 -5.20
N ALA A 15 -22.62 -34.04 -4.75
CA ALA A 15 -22.21 -34.38 -3.38
C ALA A 15 -20.87 -33.76 -2.99
N VAL A 16 -20.01 -33.51 -3.98
CA VAL A 16 -18.68 -32.90 -3.80
C VAL A 16 -18.71 -31.44 -4.22
N LEU A 17 -19.35 -31.13 -5.35
CA LEU A 17 -19.37 -29.80 -5.94
C LEU A 17 -19.98 -28.74 -5.00
N PHE A 18 -21.17 -28.98 -4.41
CA PHE A 18 -21.80 -27.95 -3.57
C PHE A 18 -21.00 -27.62 -2.31
N PRO A 19 -20.50 -28.60 -1.52
CA PRO A 19 -19.62 -28.29 -0.40
C PRO A 19 -18.36 -27.53 -0.83
N VAL A 20 -17.72 -27.91 -1.94
CA VAL A 20 -16.51 -27.24 -2.45
C VAL A 20 -16.81 -25.81 -2.88
N LEU A 21 -17.87 -25.57 -3.64
CA LEU A 21 -18.28 -24.22 -4.04
C LEU A 21 -18.57 -23.34 -2.82
N ALA A 22 -19.33 -23.87 -1.84
CA ALA A 22 -19.63 -23.14 -0.62
C ALA A 22 -18.35 -22.81 0.15
N LEU A 23 -17.43 -23.77 0.28
CA LEU A 23 -16.16 -23.58 0.98
C LEU A 23 -15.28 -22.51 0.32
N CYS A 24 -15.18 -22.52 -1.01
CA CYS A 24 -14.34 -21.57 -1.74
C CYS A 24 -14.94 -20.16 -1.78
N ALA A 25 -16.26 -20.02 -1.73
CA ALA A 25 -16.92 -18.72 -1.80
C ALA A 25 -16.69 -17.88 -0.52
N VAL A 26 -16.63 -18.49 0.66
CA VAL A 26 -16.47 -17.76 1.94
C VAL A 26 -15.23 -16.86 2.00
N PRO A 27 -14.00 -17.34 1.77
CA PRO A 27 -12.80 -16.53 1.90
C PRO A 27 -12.69 -15.48 0.79
N VAL A 28 -13.23 -15.77 -0.39
CA VAL A 28 -13.32 -14.79 -1.49
C VAL A 28 -14.27 -13.66 -1.12
N TYR A 29 -15.46 -13.98 -0.62
CA TYR A 29 -16.41 -12.97 -0.16
C TYR A 29 -15.80 -12.12 0.96
N TYR A 30 -15.15 -12.75 1.95
CA TYR A 30 -14.45 -12.06 3.02
C TYR A 30 -13.42 -11.07 2.48
N ALA A 31 -12.59 -11.49 1.53
CA ALA A 31 -11.53 -10.65 0.96
C ALA A 31 -12.08 -9.40 0.25
N PHE A 32 -13.20 -9.53 -0.46
CA PHE A 32 -13.83 -8.39 -1.13
C PHE A 32 -14.59 -7.46 -0.19
N ARG A 33 -14.86 -7.81 1.07
CA ARG A 33 -15.57 -6.91 1.99
C ARG A 33 -14.88 -5.56 2.16
N ASN A 34 -13.55 -5.51 2.00
CA ASN A 34 -12.78 -4.26 2.03
C ASN A 34 -13.23 -3.24 0.98
N THR A 35 -13.86 -3.68 -0.11
CA THR A 35 -14.18 -2.83 -1.27
C THR A 35 -15.62 -2.31 -1.24
N PHE A 36 -16.42 -2.76 -0.29
CA PHE A 36 -17.84 -2.42 -0.22
C PHE A 36 -18.37 -2.32 1.22
N TYR A 37 -17.49 -2.05 2.19
CA TYR A 37 -17.90 -1.93 3.59
C TYR A 37 -18.98 -0.83 3.79
N PHE A 38 -18.94 0.24 2.99
CA PHE A 38 -19.97 1.29 2.97
C PHE A 38 -21.40 0.76 2.67
N ILE A 39 -21.56 -0.44 2.11
CA ILE A 39 -22.87 -1.07 1.93
C ILE A 39 -23.52 -1.40 3.28
N ASP A 40 -22.73 -1.64 4.34
CA ASP A 40 -23.29 -1.81 5.69
C ASP A 40 -24.06 -0.55 6.14
N ASP A 41 -23.60 0.64 5.77
CA ASP A 41 -24.31 1.88 6.09
C ASP A 41 -25.52 2.12 5.18
N ALA A 42 -25.44 1.71 3.91
CA ALA A 42 -26.53 1.86 2.93
C ALA A 42 -27.72 0.91 3.16
N ILE A 43 -27.48 -0.30 3.71
CA ILE A 43 -28.52 -1.32 3.90
C ILE A 43 -28.90 -1.46 5.38
N PHE A 44 -28.01 -2.01 6.20
CA PHE A 44 -28.08 -2.02 7.66
C PHE A 44 -26.73 -2.45 8.25
N ARG A 45 -26.38 -1.92 9.42
CA ARG A 45 -25.12 -2.23 10.10
C ARG A 45 -24.96 -3.74 10.31
N GLY A 46 -23.89 -4.32 9.76
CA GLY A 46 -23.63 -5.75 9.81
C GLY A 46 -24.22 -6.56 8.66
N PHE A 47 -24.73 -5.92 7.59
CA PHE A 47 -25.23 -6.61 6.40
C PHE A 47 -24.18 -7.55 5.79
N THR A 48 -22.98 -7.04 5.49
CA THR A 48 -21.89 -7.84 4.89
C THR A 48 -21.42 -8.95 5.83
N MET A 49 -21.37 -8.68 7.15
CA MET A 49 -21.06 -9.70 8.15
C MET A 49 -22.13 -10.79 8.19
N THR A 50 -23.41 -10.43 8.09
CA THR A 50 -24.53 -11.38 8.06
C THR A 50 -24.42 -12.29 6.84
N LEU A 51 -24.14 -11.75 5.66
CA LEU A 51 -23.93 -12.53 4.44
C LEU A 51 -22.73 -13.48 4.58
N PHE A 52 -21.61 -13.01 5.12
CA PHE A 52 -20.44 -13.84 5.41
C PHE A 52 -20.81 -15.02 6.33
N LEU A 53 -21.53 -14.76 7.43
CA LEU A 53 -21.96 -15.81 8.36
C LEU A 53 -22.91 -16.81 7.70
N LEU A 54 -23.86 -16.35 6.87
CA LEU A 54 -24.76 -17.22 6.12
C LEU A 54 -23.98 -18.13 5.15
N MET A 55 -22.97 -17.61 4.46
CA MET A 55 -22.11 -18.39 3.57
C MET A 55 -21.30 -19.44 4.35
N ALA A 56 -20.73 -19.07 5.50
CA ALA A 56 -19.99 -20.00 6.36
C ALA A 56 -20.90 -21.10 6.94
N LEU A 57 -22.09 -20.75 7.42
CA LEU A 57 -23.10 -21.70 7.90
C LEU A 57 -23.57 -22.64 6.79
N ASN A 58 -23.73 -22.13 5.56
CA ASN A 58 -24.07 -22.97 4.42
C ASN A 58 -22.96 -23.97 4.07
N ALA A 59 -21.70 -23.55 4.12
CA ALA A 59 -20.56 -24.44 3.92
C ALA A 59 -20.58 -25.57 4.96
N PHE A 60 -20.71 -25.24 6.25
CA PHE A 60 -20.86 -26.23 7.32
C PHE A 60 -22.03 -27.20 7.07
N GLN A 61 -23.22 -26.66 6.76
CA GLN A 61 -24.42 -27.46 6.49
C GLN A 61 -24.18 -28.44 5.33
N LEU A 62 -23.61 -27.98 4.22
CA LEU A 62 -23.36 -28.82 3.05
C LEU A 62 -22.33 -29.91 3.33
N PHE A 63 -21.28 -29.62 4.11
CA PHE A 63 -20.31 -30.63 4.54
C PHE A 63 -20.96 -31.70 5.42
N LEU A 64 -21.76 -31.31 6.40
CA LEU A 64 -22.51 -32.23 7.25
C LEU A 64 -23.43 -33.13 6.42
N LEU A 65 -24.25 -32.54 5.54
CA LEU A 65 -25.22 -33.28 4.73
C LEU A 65 -24.53 -34.20 3.71
N SER A 66 -23.44 -33.75 3.08
CA SER A 66 -22.63 -34.58 2.18
C SER A 66 -21.92 -35.71 2.93
N GLY A 67 -21.46 -35.48 4.15
CA GLY A 67 -20.90 -36.50 5.04
C GLY A 67 -21.90 -37.58 5.40
N LEU A 68 -23.09 -37.19 5.87
CA LEU A 68 -24.19 -38.12 6.18
C LEU A 68 -24.60 -38.94 4.94
N ARG A 69 -24.62 -38.31 3.77
CA ARG A 69 -24.88 -38.95 2.49
C ARG A 69 -23.84 -40.02 2.13
N LEU A 70 -22.57 -39.80 2.46
CA LEU A 70 -21.50 -40.79 2.24
C LEU A 70 -21.66 -42.00 3.17
N ARG A 71 -22.13 -41.77 4.40
CA ARG A 71 -22.39 -42.82 5.40
C ARG A 71 -23.57 -43.71 4.99
N ASP A 72 -24.73 -43.09 4.76
CA ASP A 72 -25.95 -43.78 4.37
C ASP A 72 -26.82 -42.89 3.47
N ARG A 73 -27.17 -43.42 2.30
CA ARG A 73 -28.00 -42.71 1.31
C ARG A 73 -29.45 -42.54 1.76
N THR A 74 -29.91 -43.28 2.77
CA THR A 74 -31.28 -43.17 3.28
C THR A 74 -31.53 -41.84 4.01
N TYR A 75 -30.52 -41.16 4.55
CA TYR A 75 -30.70 -39.85 5.21
C TYR A 75 -31.29 -38.78 4.27
N LEU A 76 -30.95 -38.82 2.98
CA LEU A 76 -31.50 -37.95 1.95
C LEU A 76 -32.90 -38.37 1.46
N THR A 77 -33.55 -39.36 2.07
CA THR A 77 -34.94 -39.72 1.71
C THR A 77 -35.95 -38.81 2.41
N ARG A 78 -35.60 -38.26 3.58
CA ARG A 78 -36.43 -37.31 4.33
C ARG A 78 -36.64 -36.03 3.52
N LYS A 79 -37.90 -35.60 3.39
CA LYS A 79 -38.27 -34.44 2.54
C LYS A 79 -37.53 -33.16 2.95
N TRP A 80 -37.45 -32.87 4.25
CA TRP A 80 -36.80 -31.66 4.77
C TRP A 80 -35.28 -31.66 4.54
N VAL A 81 -34.59 -32.80 4.68
CA VAL A 81 -33.14 -32.92 4.40
C VAL A 81 -32.85 -32.66 2.92
N ARG A 82 -33.71 -33.14 2.02
CA ARG A 82 -33.60 -32.86 0.58
C ARG A 82 -33.80 -31.38 0.28
N ALA A 83 -34.77 -30.74 0.93
CA ALA A 83 -35.01 -29.31 0.78
C ALA A 83 -33.79 -28.51 1.23
N LEU A 84 -33.26 -28.77 2.42
CA LEU A 84 -32.05 -28.10 2.93
C LEU A 84 -30.85 -28.28 1.99
N TYR A 85 -30.62 -29.50 1.50
CA TYR A 85 -29.52 -29.77 0.57
C TYR A 85 -29.66 -29.01 -0.76
N VAL A 86 -30.88 -28.93 -1.30
CA VAL A 86 -31.17 -28.19 -2.54
C VAL A 86 -30.99 -26.69 -2.31
N VAL A 87 -31.58 -26.13 -1.25
CA VAL A 87 -31.47 -24.72 -0.89
C VAL A 87 -30.00 -24.34 -0.68
N GLY A 88 -29.26 -25.13 0.10
CA GLY A 88 -27.84 -24.88 0.33
C GLY A 88 -27.00 -24.99 -0.94
N GLY A 89 -27.31 -25.96 -1.82
CA GLY A 89 -26.64 -26.12 -3.11
C GLY A 89 -26.89 -24.95 -4.05
N VAL A 90 -28.14 -24.47 -4.16
CA VAL A 90 -28.47 -23.26 -4.92
C VAL A 90 -27.74 -22.06 -4.34
N TYR A 91 -27.79 -21.88 -3.01
CA TYR A 91 -27.11 -20.76 -2.36
C TYR A 91 -25.59 -20.80 -2.55
N ALA A 92 -24.96 -21.97 -2.56
CA ALA A 92 -23.54 -22.13 -2.86
C ALA A 92 -23.20 -21.70 -4.30
N VAL A 93 -24.05 -22.07 -5.28
CA VAL A 93 -23.88 -21.66 -6.67
C VAL A 93 -24.05 -20.14 -6.84
N VAL A 94 -25.08 -19.56 -6.22
CA VAL A 94 -25.32 -18.11 -6.24
C VAL A 94 -24.15 -17.37 -5.60
N SER A 95 -23.72 -17.80 -4.41
CA SER A 95 -22.61 -17.18 -3.69
C SER A 95 -21.30 -17.23 -4.47
N ALA A 96 -20.99 -18.38 -5.09
CA ALA A 96 -19.83 -18.52 -5.97
C ALA A 96 -19.95 -17.61 -7.20
N GLY A 97 -21.15 -17.50 -7.80
CA GLY A 97 -21.41 -16.59 -8.92
C GLY A 97 -21.20 -15.12 -8.55
N VAL A 98 -21.66 -14.69 -7.37
CA VAL A 98 -21.43 -13.34 -6.83
C VAL A 98 -19.94 -13.08 -6.63
N CYS A 99 -19.22 -14.03 -6.02
CA CYS A 99 -17.78 -13.94 -5.81
C CYS A 99 -17.00 -13.83 -7.14
N ILE A 100 -17.41 -14.58 -8.16
CA ILE A 100 -16.86 -14.48 -9.51
C ILE A 100 -17.16 -13.11 -10.11
N GLY A 101 -18.40 -12.62 -9.96
CA GLY A 101 -18.82 -11.29 -10.40
C GLY A 101 -17.95 -10.18 -9.83
N PHE A 102 -17.57 -10.26 -8.54
CA PHE A 102 -16.66 -9.28 -7.94
C PHE A 102 -15.29 -9.24 -8.62
N PHE A 103 -14.70 -10.37 -9.01
CA PHE A 103 -13.41 -10.35 -9.71
C PHE A 103 -13.49 -9.66 -11.08
N PHE A 104 -14.58 -9.83 -11.80
CA PHE A 104 -14.75 -9.24 -13.14
C PHE A 104 -15.31 -7.82 -13.12
N GLY A 105 -16.00 -7.42 -12.04
CA GLY A 105 -16.59 -6.09 -11.91
C GLY A 105 -15.67 -5.04 -11.28
N ASN A 106 -14.58 -5.45 -10.64
CA ASN A 106 -13.63 -4.55 -9.96
C ASN A 106 -12.40 -4.24 -10.82
N SER A 107 -11.75 -3.11 -10.53
CA SER A 107 -10.48 -2.70 -11.16
C SER A 107 -9.34 -3.68 -10.85
N ALA A 108 -8.26 -3.62 -11.65
CA ALA A 108 -7.06 -4.42 -11.43
C ALA A 108 -6.39 -4.12 -10.07
N GLU A 109 -6.39 -2.83 -9.70
CA GLU A 109 -5.99 -2.29 -8.41
C GLU A 109 -6.75 -2.97 -7.24
N THR A 110 -8.08 -2.88 -7.25
CA THR A 110 -8.94 -3.46 -6.21
C THR A 110 -8.77 -4.99 -6.10
N ASN A 111 -8.61 -5.66 -7.25
CA ASN A 111 -8.35 -7.09 -7.30
C ASN A 111 -7.00 -7.46 -6.68
N THR A 112 -5.99 -6.59 -6.75
CA THR A 112 -4.67 -6.82 -6.16
C THR A 112 -4.74 -6.80 -4.64
N VAL A 113 -5.40 -5.79 -4.05
CA VAL A 113 -5.63 -5.72 -2.60
C VAL A 113 -6.47 -6.91 -2.13
N THR A 114 -7.51 -7.27 -2.89
CA THR A 114 -8.36 -8.43 -2.57
C THR A 114 -7.56 -9.73 -2.54
N ARG A 115 -6.61 -9.94 -3.45
CA ARG A 115 -5.73 -11.13 -3.42
C ARG A 115 -4.89 -11.17 -2.14
N ARG A 116 -4.41 -10.02 -1.66
CA ARG A 116 -3.66 -9.92 -0.39
C ARG A 116 -4.56 -10.28 0.80
N CYS A 117 -5.77 -9.73 0.87
CA CYS A 117 -6.78 -10.09 1.88
C CYS A 117 -7.10 -11.59 1.85
N LEU A 118 -7.23 -12.18 0.65
CA LEU A 118 -7.47 -13.61 0.48
C LEU A 118 -6.29 -14.44 1.02
N LEU A 119 -5.05 -14.06 0.71
CA LEU A 119 -3.85 -14.75 1.19
C LEU A 119 -3.69 -14.66 2.71
N GLU A 120 -4.06 -13.53 3.32
CA GLU A 120 -4.04 -13.33 4.78
C GLU A 120 -5.01 -14.29 5.50
N ILE A 121 -6.23 -14.47 4.98
CA ILE A 121 -7.22 -15.37 5.62
C ILE A 121 -7.04 -16.85 5.24
N LEU A 122 -6.36 -17.14 4.12
CA LEU A 122 -6.29 -18.50 3.56
C LEU A 122 -5.77 -19.56 4.55
N PRO A 123 -4.73 -19.33 5.39
CA PRO A 123 -4.26 -20.34 6.34
C PRO A 123 -5.33 -20.72 7.38
N TYR A 124 -6.05 -19.73 7.91
CA TYR A 124 -7.13 -19.95 8.87
C TYR A 124 -8.30 -20.67 8.23
N TRP A 125 -8.66 -20.28 7.00
CA TRP A 125 -9.76 -20.91 6.29
C TRP A 125 -9.40 -22.33 5.81
N ALA A 126 -8.15 -22.58 5.45
CA ALA A 126 -7.65 -23.92 5.14
C ALA A 126 -7.71 -24.84 6.37
N ALA A 127 -7.39 -24.32 7.57
CA ALA A 127 -7.56 -25.06 8.82
C ALA A 127 -9.04 -25.39 9.10
N ALA A 128 -9.95 -24.43 8.90
CA ALA A 128 -11.40 -24.65 9.02
C ALA A 128 -11.89 -25.70 8.00
N ALA A 129 -11.44 -25.63 6.75
CA ALA A 129 -11.73 -26.62 5.71
C ALA A 129 -11.24 -28.02 6.09
N ALA A 130 -10.00 -28.13 6.59
CA ALA A 130 -9.42 -29.38 7.05
C ALA A 130 -10.23 -29.99 8.19
N LEU A 131 -10.72 -29.16 9.13
CA LEU A 131 -11.60 -29.59 10.21
C LEU A 131 -12.94 -30.12 9.69
N LEU A 132 -13.59 -29.42 8.76
CA LEU A 132 -14.84 -29.88 8.14
C LEU A 132 -14.66 -31.22 7.40
N LEU A 133 -13.55 -31.38 6.68
CA LEU A 133 -13.20 -32.64 6.03
C LEU A 133 -12.99 -33.76 7.06
N ALA A 134 -12.25 -33.49 8.13
CA ALA A 134 -11.94 -34.46 9.18
C ALA A 134 -13.18 -34.89 9.98
N LEU A 135 -14.10 -33.97 10.26
CA LEU A 135 -15.32 -34.25 11.02
C LEU A 135 -16.39 -34.94 10.18
N PHE A 136 -16.63 -34.49 8.96
CA PHE A 136 -17.82 -34.89 8.21
C PHE A 136 -17.53 -35.83 7.03
N ILE A 137 -16.38 -35.71 6.37
CA ILE A 137 -16.09 -36.48 5.15
C ILE A 137 -15.26 -37.73 5.45
N LEU A 138 -14.12 -37.59 6.14
CA LEU A 138 -13.21 -38.71 6.41
C LEU A 138 -13.85 -39.89 7.14
N PRO A 139 -14.64 -39.70 8.22
CA PRO A 139 -15.20 -40.82 8.97
C PRO A 139 -16.22 -41.62 8.14
N ASN A 140 -16.86 -40.94 7.19
CA ASN A 140 -17.95 -41.48 6.37
C ASN A 140 -17.47 -42.02 5.02
N LEU A 141 -16.17 -41.91 4.71
CA LEU A 141 -15.62 -42.35 3.43
C LEU A 141 -15.38 -43.87 3.40
N GLN A 142 -16.12 -44.58 2.55
CA GLN A 142 -16.06 -46.04 2.44
C GLN A 142 -14.77 -46.57 1.78
N LYS A 143 -14.13 -45.77 0.91
CA LYS A 143 -12.91 -46.16 0.17
C LYS A 143 -11.68 -46.09 1.09
N LYS A 144 -11.30 -47.20 1.71
CA LYS A 144 -10.18 -47.29 2.67
C LYS A 144 -8.87 -46.64 2.19
N LYS A 145 -8.43 -46.93 0.95
CA LYS A 145 -7.19 -46.34 0.38
C LYS A 145 -7.27 -44.82 0.24
N LEU A 146 -8.40 -44.30 -0.25
CA LEU A 146 -8.62 -42.87 -0.40
C LEU A 146 -8.67 -42.18 0.97
N ARG A 147 -9.35 -42.79 1.95
CA ARG A 147 -9.39 -42.29 3.33
C ARG A 147 -8.00 -42.22 3.96
N ALA A 148 -7.23 -43.30 3.86
CA ALA A 148 -5.85 -43.34 4.36
C ALA A 148 -4.97 -42.28 3.70
N GLY A 149 -5.06 -42.11 2.37
CA GLY A 149 -4.33 -41.08 1.64
C GLY A 149 -4.68 -39.66 2.10
N LEU A 150 -5.97 -39.35 2.28
CA LEU A 150 -6.41 -38.04 2.77
C LEU A 150 -5.98 -37.79 4.22
N CYS A 151 -6.06 -38.79 5.10
CA CYS A 151 -5.56 -38.69 6.48
C CYS A 151 -4.05 -38.41 6.51
N ALA A 152 -3.27 -39.13 5.69
CA ALA A 152 -1.83 -38.91 5.58
C ALA A 152 -1.51 -37.51 5.06
N ALA A 153 -2.21 -37.05 4.01
CA ALA A 153 -2.04 -35.71 3.47
C ALA A 153 -2.36 -34.60 4.49
N LEU A 154 -3.48 -34.72 5.22
CA LEU A 154 -3.84 -33.76 6.27
C LEU A 154 -2.85 -33.76 7.44
N SER A 155 -2.36 -34.93 7.83
CA SER A 155 -1.36 -35.05 8.90
C SER A 155 -0.03 -34.44 8.49
N ALA A 156 0.41 -34.68 7.25
CA ALA A 156 1.61 -34.07 6.68
C ALA A 156 1.48 -32.55 6.58
N ALA A 157 0.33 -32.05 6.10
CA ALA A 157 0.06 -30.62 6.04
C ALA A 157 0.08 -29.97 7.42
N LEU A 158 -0.51 -30.62 8.44
CA LEU A 158 -0.47 -30.13 9.82
C LEU A 158 0.97 -30.08 10.36
N LEU A 159 1.77 -31.14 10.14
CA LEU A 159 3.16 -31.17 10.56
C LEU A 159 3.99 -30.05 9.91
N VAL A 160 3.82 -29.84 8.60
CA VAL A 160 4.49 -28.76 7.87
C VAL A 160 4.06 -27.39 8.39
N SER A 161 2.76 -27.16 8.60
CA SER A 161 2.25 -25.90 9.14
C SER A 161 2.74 -25.62 10.56
N CYS A 162 2.75 -26.62 11.44
CA CYS A 162 3.31 -26.49 12.79
C CYS A 162 4.80 -26.18 12.75
N ALA A 163 5.56 -26.86 11.89
CA ALA A 163 6.98 -26.56 11.72
C ALA A 163 7.17 -25.12 11.20
N ALA A 164 6.38 -24.68 10.22
CA ALA A 164 6.49 -23.34 9.64
C ALA A 164 6.09 -22.22 10.61
N ALA A 165 5.17 -22.49 11.53
CA ALA A 165 4.80 -21.56 12.59
C ALA A 165 5.90 -21.39 13.66
N LEU A 166 6.71 -22.44 13.88
CA LEU A 166 7.78 -22.44 14.88
C LEU A 166 9.14 -22.00 14.30
N PHE A 167 9.37 -22.25 13.01
CA PHE A 167 10.65 -22.00 12.36
C PHE A 167 10.45 -21.20 11.09
N PRO A 168 11.11 -20.03 10.96
CA PRO A 168 11.02 -19.26 9.75
C PRO A 168 11.89 -19.88 8.64
N PHE A 169 11.25 -20.63 7.74
CA PHE A 169 11.91 -21.27 6.59
C PHE A 169 12.19 -20.31 5.43
N THR A 170 11.76 -19.05 5.52
CA THR A 170 11.95 -18.07 4.45
C THR A 170 13.38 -17.51 4.43
N PRO A 171 14.01 -17.39 3.25
CA PRO A 171 15.28 -16.68 3.13
C PRO A 171 15.16 -15.24 3.63
N TYR A 172 16.15 -14.81 4.40
CA TYR A 172 16.27 -13.43 4.86
C TYR A 172 17.03 -12.59 3.83
N ARG A 173 16.35 -11.59 3.26
CA ARG A 173 16.82 -10.74 2.17
C ARG A 173 16.16 -9.38 2.22
N PHE A 174 16.74 -8.40 1.54
CA PHE A 174 16.08 -7.14 1.23
C PHE A 174 14.87 -7.38 0.33
N THR A 175 13.79 -6.63 0.59
CA THR A 175 12.58 -6.56 -0.25
C THR A 175 12.41 -5.20 -0.92
N SER A 176 13.20 -4.21 -0.52
CA SER A 176 13.45 -2.97 -1.23
C SER A 176 14.90 -2.52 -0.97
N GLY A 177 15.49 -1.79 -1.92
CA GLY A 177 16.73 -1.06 -1.67
C GLY A 177 16.48 0.16 -0.75
N PRO A 178 17.56 0.87 -0.38
CA PRO A 178 17.45 2.07 0.43
C PRO A 178 16.84 3.23 -0.34
N VAL A 179 16.06 4.03 0.38
CA VAL A 179 15.50 5.31 -0.04
C VAL A 179 15.87 6.33 1.01
N VAL A 180 16.28 7.54 0.61
CA VAL A 180 16.65 8.59 1.54
C VAL A 180 15.60 9.69 1.45
N PHE A 181 14.62 9.64 2.34
CA PHE A 181 13.62 10.69 2.45
C PHE A 181 14.21 11.88 3.22
N ASP A 182 13.93 13.09 2.74
CA ASP A 182 14.14 14.30 3.53
C ASP A 182 12.83 14.58 4.28
N ASN A 183 12.89 14.54 5.61
CA ASN A 183 11.74 14.73 6.49
C ASN A 183 11.62 16.16 7.04
N GLY A 184 12.43 17.09 6.51
CA GLY A 184 12.47 18.50 6.90
C GLY A 184 13.34 18.82 8.13
N THR A 185 13.90 17.80 8.79
CA THR A 185 14.84 18.01 9.91
C THR A 185 16.13 17.21 9.78
N ASP A 186 16.06 16.00 9.22
CA ASP A 186 17.19 15.14 8.88
C ASP A 186 16.80 14.19 7.74
N TYR A 187 17.69 13.26 7.38
CA TYR A 187 17.36 12.21 6.41
C TYR A 187 16.85 10.95 7.10
N SER A 188 15.77 10.41 6.57
CA SER A 188 15.27 9.06 6.89
C SER A 188 15.75 8.09 5.83
N VAL A 189 16.72 7.25 6.17
CA VAL A 189 17.17 6.15 5.32
C VAL A 189 16.27 4.95 5.57
N VAL A 190 15.45 4.60 4.58
CA VAL A 190 14.38 3.60 4.68
C VAL A 190 14.60 2.45 3.71
N PHE A 191 14.50 1.21 4.20
CA PHE A 191 14.58 -0.01 3.38
C PHE A 191 13.76 -1.12 4.02
N SER A 192 13.54 -2.23 3.30
CA SER A 192 12.69 -3.32 3.81
C SER A 192 13.33 -4.70 3.70
N THR A 193 12.88 -5.64 4.53
CA THR A 193 13.36 -7.03 4.53
C THR A 193 12.22 -8.05 4.57
N SER A 194 12.47 -9.24 4.03
CA SER A 194 11.52 -10.36 3.92
C SER A 194 11.06 -10.98 5.26
N GLY A 195 11.56 -10.47 6.38
CA GLY A 195 11.21 -10.92 7.73
C GLY A 195 11.64 -9.92 8.78
N LYS A 196 11.28 -10.20 10.02
CA LYS A 196 11.56 -9.32 11.16
C LYS A 196 13.06 -9.19 11.43
N GLY A 197 13.53 -7.97 11.66
CA GLY A 197 14.92 -7.68 11.96
C GLY A 197 15.15 -6.32 12.57
N THR A 198 16.41 -6.06 12.89
CA THR A 198 16.91 -4.72 13.24
C THR A 198 17.71 -4.17 12.09
N GLY A 199 17.22 -3.10 11.46
CA GLY A 199 17.96 -2.36 10.45
C GLY A 199 19.05 -1.47 11.03
N TYR A 200 20.06 -1.16 10.22
CA TYR A 200 21.11 -0.21 10.52
C TYR A 200 21.68 0.42 9.26
N VAL A 201 22.28 1.60 9.42
CA VAL A 201 23.02 2.34 8.40
C VAL A 201 24.44 2.55 8.92
N THR A 202 25.43 2.28 8.09
CA THR A 202 26.85 2.50 8.39
C THR A 202 27.47 3.43 7.35
N TYR A 203 28.24 4.42 7.81
CA TYR A 203 28.97 5.39 6.97
C TYR A 203 30.19 5.91 7.73
N THR A 204 31.00 6.77 7.09
CA THR A 204 32.17 7.40 7.73
C THR A 204 31.91 8.88 7.97
N TYR A 205 32.10 9.37 9.19
CA TYR A 205 31.98 10.79 9.51
C TYR A 205 33.11 11.20 10.47
N GLY A 206 33.76 12.34 10.22
CA GLY A 206 34.89 12.80 11.03
C GLY A 206 36.10 11.85 11.05
N GLY A 207 36.22 10.95 10.06
CA GLY A 207 37.27 9.92 10.01
C GLY A 207 36.96 8.65 10.80
N GLU A 208 35.77 8.54 11.41
CA GLU A 208 35.32 7.38 12.17
C GLU A 208 34.15 6.68 11.48
N THR A 209 34.07 5.36 11.63
CA THR A 209 32.90 4.59 11.19
C THR A 209 31.76 4.79 12.18
N VAL A 210 30.63 5.30 11.70
CA VAL A 210 29.40 5.51 12.47
C VAL A 210 28.38 4.45 12.05
N THR A 211 27.71 3.83 13.02
CA THR A 211 26.56 2.94 12.77
C THR A 211 25.36 3.44 13.56
N ARG A 212 24.27 3.76 12.85
CA ARG A 212 22.97 4.10 13.42
C ARG A 212 22.01 2.95 13.22
N TYR A 213 21.14 2.71 14.20
CA TYR A 213 20.19 1.61 14.18
C TYR A 213 18.77 2.12 14.02
N ASP A 214 17.91 1.31 13.41
CA ASP A 214 16.46 1.43 13.56
C ASP A 214 16.12 1.13 15.03
N GLU A 215 15.74 2.17 15.75
CA GLU A 215 15.49 2.14 17.19
C GLU A 215 14.44 3.17 17.60
N ALA A 216 13.75 2.85 18.69
CA ALA A 216 12.86 3.78 19.36
C ALA A 216 13.17 3.80 20.87
N ALA A 217 13.38 5.00 21.41
CA ALA A 217 13.63 5.24 22.84
C ALA A 217 14.79 4.40 23.43
N GLY A 218 15.86 4.22 22.66
CA GLY A 218 17.04 3.44 23.03
C GLY A 218 16.91 1.93 22.81
N ARG A 219 15.79 1.46 22.25
CA ARG A 219 15.55 0.04 21.95
C ARG A 219 15.57 -0.17 20.44
N LYS A 220 16.54 -0.96 19.96
CA LYS A 220 16.60 -1.45 18.59
C LYS A 220 15.28 -2.14 18.19
N ALA A 221 14.74 -1.80 17.03
CA ALA A 221 13.54 -2.43 16.50
C ALA A 221 13.78 -3.93 16.32
N GLY A 222 12.95 -4.75 16.97
CA GLY A 222 13.09 -6.22 16.98
C GLY A 222 12.12 -6.93 16.03
N ASP A 223 11.07 -6.23 15.61
CA ASP A 223 9.94 -6.81 14.89
C ASP A 223 9.60 -6.07 13.59
N SER A 224 10.48 -5.16 13.16
CA SER A 224 10.33 -4.38 11.94
C SER A 224 10.66 -5.17 10.68
N THR A 225 9.90 -4.90 9.62
CA THR A 225 10.20 -5.31 8.24
C THR A 225 10.45 -4.12 7.31
N ILE A 226 10.16 -2.90 7.77
CA ILE A 226 10.44 -1.62 7.11
C ILE A 226 11.31 -0.85 8.09
N HIS A 227 12.61 -0.81 7.81
CA HIS A 227 13.59 -0.23 8.71
C HIS A 227 13.79 1.23 8.37
N THR A 228 13.64 2.09 9.38
CA THR A 228 13.78 3.53 9.26
C THR A 228 14.92 3.99 10.16
N VAL A 229 15.94 4.62 9.60
CA VAL A 229 17.09 5.12 10.36
C VAL A 229 17.30 6.60 10.07
N ARG A 230 17.17 7.44 11.11
CA ARG A 230 17.40 8.89 10.99
C ARG A 230 18.90 9.20 11.02
N VAL A 231 19.35 10.00 10.05
CA VAL A 231 20.75 10.39 9.86
C VAL A 231 20.80 11.90 9.64
N PRO A 232 21.56 12.66 10.48
CA PRO A 232 21.70 14.10 10.29
C PRO A 232 22.22 14.46 8.90
N TYR A 233 21.71 15.54 8.30
CA TYR A 233 22.08 15.97 6.94
C TYR A 233 23.60 16.04 6.75
N ALA A 234 24.30 16.71 7.67
CA ALA A 234 25.75 16.90 7.63
C ALA A 234 26.57 15.60 7.66
N GLU A 235 25.97 14.49 8.12
CA GLU A 235 26.63 13.20 8.21
C GLU A 235 26.49 12.36 6.93
N LEU A 236 25.41 12.54 6.16
CA LEU A 236 25.14 11.73 4.96
C LEU A 236 25.43 12.44 3.64
N GLN A 237 25.29 13.77 3.59
CA GLN A 237 25.51 14.55 2.37
C GLN A 237 26.90 14.32 1.77
N ASN A 238 26.95 13.97 0.47
CA ASN A 238 28.18 13.66 -0.25
C ASN A 238 29.04 12.58 0.44
N ASN A 239 28.39 11.54 0.94
CA ASN A 239 29.01 10.45 1.67
C ASN A 239 28.64 9.09 1.06
N THR A 240 29.42 8.06 1.37
CA THR A 240 29.10 6.67 1.01
C THR A 240 28.58 5.94 2.25
N TYR A 241 27.46 5.24 2.09
CA TYR A 241 26.83 4.48 3.16
C TYR A 241 26.46 3.07 2.72
N THR A 242 26.27 2.17 3.70
CA THR A 242 25.70 0.83 3.51
C THR A 242 24.50 0.68 4.42
N VAL A 243 23.47 -0.05 3.96
CA VAL A 243 22.37 -0.49 4.83
C VAL A 243 22.51 -1.96 5.16
N GLY A 244 22.15 -2.34 6.37
CA GLY A 244 22.15 -3.73 6.79
C GLY A 244 21.00 -4.05 7.72
N SER A 245 20.73 -5.34 7.88
CA SER A 245 19.72 -5.80 8.83
C SER A 245 20.10 -7.13 9.44
N VAL A 246 19.84 -7.27 10.74
CA VAL A 246 20.02 -8.52 11.48
C VAL A 246 18.66 -9.12 11.75
N ARG A 247 18.40 -10.32 11.23
CA ARG A 247 17.13 -11.04 11.48
C ARG A 247 16.95 -11.26 12.98
N ILE A 248 15.75 -11.01 13.49
CA ILE A 248 15.40 -11.35 14.87
C ILE A 248 14.49 -12.57 14.85
N LEU A 249 14.94 -13.65 15.49
CA LEU A 249 14.19 -14.90 15.60
C LEU A 249 13.33 -14.90 16.86
N GLU A 250 13.83 -14.30 17.94
CA GLU A 250 13.15 -14.20 19.22
C GLU A 250 13.45 -12.83 19.85
N ASP A 251 12.42 -12.05 20.15
CA ASP A 251 12.51 -10.83 20.96
C ASP A 251 11.82 -11.08 22.32
N ARG A 252 12.57 -10.98 23.42
CA ARG A 252 12.13 -11.35 24.78
C ARG A 252 12.50 -10.24 25.78
N SER A 253 11.98 -10.38 27.00
CA SER A 253 12.23 -9.41 28.09
C SER A 253 13.71 -9.33 28.53
N TYR A 254 14.47 -10.42 28.37
CA TYR A 254 15.89 -10.51 28.74
C TYR A 254 16.73 -10.88 27.51
N GLY A 255 16.82 -9.95 26.57
CA GLY A 255 17.52 -10.14 25.30
C GLY A 255 16.70 -10.91 24.27
N GLY A 256 17.39 -11.50 23.30
CA GLY A 256 16.74 -12.17 22.17
C GLY A 256 17.72 -13.05 21.42
N ARG A 257 17.24 -13.67 20.34
CA ARG A 257 18.07 -14.49 19.44
C ARG A 257 18.09 -13.88 18.06
N SER A 258 19.27 -13.42 17.66
CA SER A 258 19.54 -12.96 16.29
C SER A 258 19.75 -14.15 15.35
N GLY A 259 19.41 -13.94 14.07
CA GLY A 259 19.63 -14.85 12.96
C GLY A 259 20.66 -14.28 11.98
N LYS A 260 20.44 -14.53 10.70
CA LYS A 260 21.31 -14.06 9.60
C LYS A 260 21.35 -12.53 9.55
N ALA A 261 22.55 -11.96 9.39
CA ALA A 261 22.75 -10.58 8.98
C ALA A 261 22.87 -10.48 7.45
N ILE A 262 22.38 -9.39 6.88
CA ILE A 262 22.53 -9.02 5.47
C ILE A 262 22.98 -7.56 5.40
N GLU A 263 23.74 -7.22 4.37
CA GLU A 263 24.25 -5.88 4.11
C GLU A 263 24.18 -5.59 2.61
N SER A 264 23.96 -4.33 2.24
CA SER A 264 23.95 -3.88 0.86
C SER A 264 25.37 -3.64 0.34
N GLU A 265 25.50 -3.50 -0.97
CA GLU A 265 26.67 -2.82 -1.52
C GLU A 265 26.68 -1.34 -1.06
N PRO A 266 27.86 -0.68 -1.03
CA PRO A 266 27.96 0.75 -0.72
C PRO A 266 27.19 1.59 -1.74
N VAL A 267 26.49 2.61 -1.25
CA VAL A 267 25.75 3.60 -2.03
C VAL A 267 26.38 4.96 -1.82
N GLU A 268 26.76 5.62 -2.90
CA GLU A 268 27.17 7.03 -2.86
C GLU A 268 25.91 7.89 -2.80
N PHE A 269 25.76 8.64 -1.72
CA PHE A 269 24.68 9.59 -1.54
C PHE A 269 25.13 11.00 -1.94
N GLY A 270 24.33 11.61 -2.82
CA GLY A 270 24.41 13.03 -3.13
C GLY A 270 23.85 13.88 -2.01
N GLY A 271 22.88 14.74 -2.32
CA GLY A 271 22.31 15.68 -1.35
C GLY A 271 23.12 16.96 -1.16
N VAL A 272 24.21 17.13 -1.91
CA VAL A 272 24.86 18.43 -2.13
C VAL A 272 24.64 18.79 -3.59
N PHE A 273 24.19 20.02 -3.81
CA PHE A 273 23.79 20.52 -5.12
C PHE A 273 24.67 21.68 -5.54
N GLY A 274 24.89 21.81 -6.85
CA GLY A 274 25.42 23.05 -7.42
C GLY A 274 24.31 24.10 -7.59
N GLU A 275 24.58 25.11 -8.42
CA GLU A 275 23.59 26.14 -8.77
C GLU A 275 22.37 25.58 -9.53
N THR A 276 22.47 24.38 -10.11
CA THR A 276 21.36 23.75 -10.82
C THR A 276 20.95 22.45 -10.14
N VAL A 277 19.65 22.29 -9.92
CA VAL A 277 19.04 21.06 -9.38
C VAL A 277 18.03 20.54 -10.38
N ARG A 278 18.19 19.29 -10.83
CA ARG A 278 17.20 18.59 -11.66
C ARG A 278 16.37 17.67 -10.76
N ALA A 279 15.08 17.94 -10.60
CA ALA A 279 14.18 17.12 -9.81
C ALA A 279 13.15 16.44 -10.71
N LEU A 280 13.07 15.11 -10.62
CA LEU A 280 12.01 14.35 -11.26
C LEU A 280 10.74 14.44 -10.40
N THR A 281 9.61 14.81 -11.01
CA THR A 281 8.29 14.77 -10.40
C THR A 281 7.51 13.56 -10.91
N VAL A 282 6.87 12.87 -9.98
CA VAL A 282 6.02 11.71 -10.27
C VAL A 282 4.82 11.72 -9.33
N SER A 283 3.60 11.65 -9.88
CA SER A 283 2.34 11.57 -9.13
C SER A 283 1.45 10.43 -9.62
N ASP A 284 0.45 10.04 -8.81
CA ASP A 284 -0.71 9.23 -9.22
C ASP A 284 -0.33 7.96 -10.02
N TRP A 285 0.66 7.20 -9.54
CA TRP A 285 1.09 5.99 -10.25
C TRP A 285 0.20 4.78 -9.99
N HIS A 286 -0.67 4.78 -8.97
CA HIS A 286 -1.74 3.78 -8.80
C HIS A 286 -1.32 2.32 -9.12
N THR A 287 -0.18 1.87 -8.61
CA THR A 287 0.42 0.54 -8.89
C THR A 287 1.00 0.31 -10.30
N HIS A 288 0.86 1.26 -11.22
CA HIS A 288 1.45 1.27 -12.58
C HIS A 288 2.95 1.62 -12.57
N THR A 289 3.70 1.05 -11.63
CA THR A 289 5.11 1.33 -11.34
C THR A 289 6.02 1.18 -12.56
N ASP A 290 5.89 0.11 -13.34
CA ASP A 290 6.72 -0.12 -14.52
C ASP A 290 6.51 0.95 -15.60
N LEU A 291 5.26 1.38 -15.79
CA LEU A 291 4.94 2.43 -16.76
C LEU A 291 5.52 3.75 -16.29
N ALA A 292 5.31 4.12 -15.03
CA ALA A 292 5.87 5.33 -14.42
C ALA A 292 7.40 5.38 -14.51
N LYS A 293 8.10 4.28 -14.17
CA LYS A 293 9.56 4.16 -14.32
C LYS A 293 10.01 4.33 -15.77
N SER A 294 9.28 3.72 -16.72
CA SER A 294 9.62 3.83 -18.14
C SER A 294 9.42 5.24 -18.71
N THR A 295 8.42 5.97 -18.20
CA THR A 295 8.21 7.39 -18.53
C THR A 295 9.29 8.27 -17.91
N ALA A 296 9.62 8.06 -16.63
CA ALA A 296 10.70 8.79 -15.96
C ALA A 296 12.03 8.68 -16.72
N ALA A 297 12.33 7.52 -17.29
CA ALA A 297 13.53 7.32 -18.11
C ALA A 297 13.59 8.20 -19.38
N GLN A 298 12.45 8.70 -19.89
CA GLN A 298 12.41 9.63 -21.02
C GLN A 298 12.91 11.04 -20.67
N LEU A 299 12.94 11.39 -19.38
CA LEU A 299 13.34 12.70 -18.88
C LEU A 299 14.85 12.82 -18.60
N GLY A 300 15.60 11.73 -18.69
CA GLY A 300 17.05 11.71 -18.48
C GLY A 300 17.45 11.69 -17.01
N GLY A 301 18.65 12.20 -16.70
CA GLY A 301 19.24 12.15 -15.36
C GLY A 301 18.76 13.29 -14.45
N TYR A 302 18.42 12.95 -13.22
CA TYR A 302 17.96 13.85 -12.17
C TYR A 302 18.80 13.67 -10.90
N ASP A 303 18.76 14.68 -10.04
CA ASP A 303 19.56 14.80 -8.82
C ASP A 303 18.70 14.67 -7.54
N ALA A 304 17.36 14.71 -7.66
CA ALA A 304 16.39 14.53 -6.58
C ALA A 304 15.04 13.99 -7.10
N LEU A 305 14.23 13.43 -6.20
CA LEU A 305 12.88 12.95 -6.48
C LEU A 305 11.82 13.75 -5.72
N LEU A 306 10.76 14.15 -6.42
CA LEU A 306 9.55 14.73 -5.85
C LEU A 306 8.40 13.73 -6.11
N LEU A 307 8.06 12.93 -5.10
CA LEU A 307 7.00 11.94 -5.19
C LEU A 307 5.71 12.54 -4.65
N LEU A 308 4.80 12.90 -5.55
CA LEU A 308 3.61 13.68 -5.25
C LEU A 308 2.40 12.82 -4.87
N GLY A 309 2.59 11.68 -4.22
CA GLY A 309 1.51 10.84 -3.67
C GLY A 309 0.70 10.03 -4.69
N ASP A 310 -0.28 9.30 -4.17
CA ASP A 310 -1.18 8.36 -4.86
C ASP A 310 -0.45 7.20 -5.54
N SER A 311 0.32 6.50 -4.71
CA SER A 311 1.14 5.37 -5.11
C SER A 311 0.34 4.09 -5.40
N ALA A 312 -0.76 3.92 -4.69
CA ALA A 312 -1.61 2.74 -4.66
C ALA A 312 -3.04 3.18 -4.31
N PRO A 313 -4.04 2.30 -4.41
CA PRO A 313 -5.44 2.65 -4.09
C PRO A 313 -5.66 2.93 -2.60
N GLY A 314 -4.71 2.54 -1.75
CA GLY A 314 -4.79 2.55 -0.31
C GLY A 314 -3.62 1.78 0.32
N MET A 315 -3.40 2.02 1.61
CA MET A 315 -2.42 1.37 2.46
C MET A 315 -3.10 0.35 3.38
N MET A 316 -3.50 -0.78 2.81
CA MET A 316 -4.13 -1.88 3.55
C MET A 316 -3.11 -2.85 4.14
N PHE A 317 -1.93 -2.98 3.53
CA PHE A 317 -0.85 -3.86 3.95
C PHE A 317 0.48 -3.10 3.91
N ALA A 318 1.38 -3.40 4.84
CA ALA A 318 2.72 -2.80 4.82
C ALA A 318 3.49 -3.12 3.52
N SER A 319 3.16 -4.23 2.85
CA SER A 319 3.70 -4.53 1.52
C SER A 319 3.25 -3.56 0.43
N GLU A 320 2.13 -2.84 0.56
CA GLU A 320 1.79 -1.74 -0.36
C GLU A 320 2.80 -0.60 -0.24
N VAL A 321 3.16 -0.22 0.99
CA VAL A 321 4.20 0.79 1.25
C VAL A 321 5.54 0.33 0.66
N VAL A 322 5.92 -0.93 0.89
CA VAL A 322 7.15 -1.50 0.34
C VAL A 322 7.14 -1.50 -1.19
N ASP A 323 6.10 -2.05 -1.82
CA ASP A 323 6.09 -2.28 -3.26
C ASP A 323 5.91 -0.97 -4.05
N TYR A 324 5.02 -0.09 -3.56
CA TYR A 324 4.56 1.07 -4.33
C TYR A 324 5.21 2.38 -3.92
N ILE A 325 5.82 2.48 -2.73
CA ILE A 325 6.60 3.66 -2.33
C ILE A 325 8.09 3.34 -2.27
N LEU A 326 8.51 2.38 -1.44
CA LEU A 326 9.94 2.16 -1.17
C LEU A 326 10.69 1.54 -2.35
N GLN A 327 10.20 0.43 -2.90
CA GLN A 327 10.82 -0.20 -4.06
C GLN A 327 10.74 0.71 -5.28
N PHE A 328 9.63 1.43 -5.45
CA PHE A 328 9.47 2.40 -6.53
C PHE A 328 10.50 3.55 -6.45
N ALA A 329 10.62 4.20 -5.29
CA ALA A 329 11.61 5.25 -5.07
C ALA A 329 13.05 4.72 -5.16
N SER A 330 13.30 3.50 -4.66
CA SER A 330 14.61 2.83 -4.77
C SER A 330 14.96 2.50 -6.22
N ASP A 331 13.99 2.13 -7.07
CA ASP A 331 14.21 1.84 -8.48
C ASP A 331 14.58 3.12 -9.26
N LEU A 332 14.01 4.27 -8.88
CA LEU A 332 14.30 5.56 -9.50
C LEU A 332 15.62 6.16 -9.00
N GLY A 333 15.79 6.25 -7.67
CA GLY A 333 16.89 6.99 -7.06
C GLY A 333 18.09 6.15 -6.60
N GLY A 334 17.94 4.82 -6.51
CA GLY A 334 19.01 3.91 -6.08
C GLY A 334 19.54 4.17 -4.66
N GLY A 335 18.81 4.94 -3.84
CA GLY A 335 19.28 5.44 -2.55
C GLY A 335 20.39 6.50 -2.64
N SER A 336 20.66 7.04 -3.83
CA SER A 336 21.77 7.97 -4.09
C SER A 336 21.37 9.45 -4.05
N MET A 337 20.09 9.76 -3.87
CA MET A 337 19.54 11.12 -3.93
C MET A 337 18.39 11.31 -2.94
N PRO A 338 18.14 12.55 -2.48
CA PRO A 338 17.04 12.81 -1.56
C PRO A 338 15.69 12.70 -2.27
N VAL A 339 14.69 12.28 -1.49
CA VAL A 339 13.29 12.18 -1.89
C VAL A 339 12.44 13.10 -1.03
N LEU A 340 11.75 14.05 -1.67
CA LEU A 340 10.64 14.78 -1.06
C LEU A 340 9.36 14.00 -1.36
N PHE A 341 8.69 13.53 -0.31
CA PHE A 341 7.45 12.79 -0.42
C PHE A 341 6.28 13.68 0.00
N VAL A 342 5.26 13.76 -0.85
CA VAL A 342 3.99 14.43 -0.59
C VAL A 342 2.93 13.35 -0.46
N ARG A 343 2.18 13.37 0.64
CA ARG A 343 1.13 12.38 0.87
C ARG A 343 -0.07 12.66 -0.02
N GLY A 344 -0.50 11.66 -0.79
CA GLY A 344 -1.74 11.72 -1.56
C GLY A 344 -2.95 11.29 -0.75
N ASN A 345 -4.14 11.50 -1.31
CA ASN A 345 -5.39 11.15 -0.64
C ASN A 345 -5.51 9.62 -0.53
N HIS A 346 -5.00 8.84 -1.49
CA HIS A 346 -5.00 7.38 -1.36
C HIS A 346 -4.07 6.84 -0.27
N GLU A 347 -2.99 7.54 0.10
CA GLU A 347 -2.16 7.15 1.24
C GLU A 347 -2.88 7.27 2.60
N THR A 348 -4.02 7.98 2.65
CA THR A 348 -4.85 8.15 3.85
C THR A 348 -5.74 6.96 4.15
N ARG A 349 -5.89 6.03 3.19
CA ARG A 349 -6.88 4.96 3.23
C ARG A 349 -6.26 3.64 3.67
N GLY A 350 -7.00 2.86 4.46
CA GLY A 350 -6.59 1.51 4.89
C GLY A 350 -5.86 1.47 6.23
N ARG A 351 -5.72 0.26 6.78
CA ARG A 351 -5.27 0.06 8.18
C ARG A 351 -3.80 0.45 8.46
N GLU A 352 -2.99 0.62 7.42
CA GLU A 352 -1.58 1.00 7.56
C GLU A 352 -1.35 2.50 7.32
N ALA A 353 -2.36 3.26 6.86
CA ALA A 353 -2.25 4.69 6.59
C ALA A 353 -1.74 5.50 7.79
N GLY A 354 -2.27 5.21 9.00
CA GLY A 354 -1.84 5.88 10.23
C GLY A 354 -0.41 5.56 10.69
N LYS A 355 0.23 4.52 10.13
CA LYS A 355 1.63 4.16 10.41
C LYS A 355 2.59 4.64 9.33
N LEU A 356 2.09 5.27 8.27
CA LEU A 356 2.93 5.76 7.18
C LEU A 356 4.03 6.73 7.65
N PRO A 357 3.80 7.66 8.62
CA PRO A 357 4.87 8.50 9.15
C PRO A 357 6.01 7.67 9.77
N GLU A 358 5.70 6.61 10.52
CA GLU A 358 6.68 5.71 11.12
C GLU A 358 7.48 4.96 10.04
N TYR A 359 6.79 4.41 9.04
CA TYR A 359 7.42 3.66 7.96
C TYR A 359 8.36 4.49 7.11
N LEU A 360 8.06 5.78 6.91
CA LEU A 360 8.87 6.66 6.05
C LEU A 360 9.82 7.56 6.85
N GLY A 361 9.67 7.60 8.18
CA GLY A 361 10.47 8.42 9.09
C GLY A 361 10.13 9.91 9.01
N PHE A 362 8.85 10.24 9.03
CA PHE A 362 8.35 11.61 9.06
C PHE A 362 7.70 11.91 10.41
N ASP A 363 7.97 13.10 10.95
CA ASP A 363 7.23 13.62 12.12
C ASP A 363 5.87 14.22 11.71
N SER A 364 5.79 14.72 10.48
CA SER A 364 4.59 15.26 9.83
C SER A 364 4.71 15.11 8.31
N PHE A 365 3.58 15.10 7.58
CA PHE A 365 3.56 15.16 6.11
C PHE A 365 3.55 16.58 5.55
N TYR A 366 3.49 17.60 6.41
CA TYR A 366 3.76 18.99 6.04
C TYR A 366 5.02 19.48 6.74
N PHE A 367 5.95 20.03 5.97
CA PHE A 367 7.29 20.42 6.45
C PHE A 367 7.97 21.35 5.44
N THR A 368 9.09 21.95 5.83
CA THR A 368 9.97 22.68 4.91
C THR A 368 11.22 21.86 4.62
N ALA A 369 11.69 21.89 3.38
CA ALA A 369 12.94 21.24 2.98
C ALA A 369 13.76 22.16 2.08
N GLN A 370 15.00 21.75 1.80
CA GLN A 370 15.95 22.53 1.01
C GLN A 370 16.70 21.61 0.05
N LEU A 371 16.70 21.95 -1.24
CA LEU A 371 17.58 21.32 -2.23
C LEU A 371 18.49 22.41 -2.82
N GLY A 372 19.76 22.42 -2.41
CA GLY A 372 20.69 23.49 -2.80
C GLY A 372 20.23 24.84 -2.27
N ASP A 373 20.06 25.82 -3.15
CA ASP A 373 19.58 27.17 -2.82
C ASP A 373 18.04 27.33 -2.95
N TYR A 374 17.32 26.24 -3.22
CA TYR A 374 15.86 26.24 -3.42
C TYR A 374 15.12 25.66 -2.22
N ARG A 375 14.21 26.48 -1.67
CA ARG A 375 13.37 26.13 -0.53
C ARG A 375 12.07 25.48 -0.99
N PHE A 376 11.66 24.43 -0.31
CA PHE A 376 10.41 23.71 -0.56
C PHE A 376 9.49 23.81 0.64
N VAL A 377 8.23 24.16 0.39
CA VAL A 377 7.13 24.04 1.37
C VAL A 377 6.28 22.84 0.95
N VAL A 378 6.34 21.77 1.73
CA VAL A 378 5.58 20.55 1.48
C VAL A 378 4.30 20.58 2.30
N LEU A 379 3.17 20.38 1.63
CA LEU A 379 1.82 20.44 2.19
C LEU A 379 1.15 19.07 2.13
N ASP A 380 0.31 18.79 3.11
CA ASP A 380 -0.47 17.57 3.24
C ASP A 380 -1.95 17.90 3.02
N SER A 381 -2.41 17.75 1.77
CA SER A 381 -3.82 18.00 1.43
C SER A 381 -4.77 17.02 2.12
N GLY A 382 -4.25 15.94 2.69
CA GLY A 382 -5.04 14.89 3.34
C GLY A 382 -6.02 14.25 2.36
N GLU A 383 -7.19 13.87 2.87
CA GLU A 383 -8.21 13.21 2.07
C GLU A 383 -9.06 14.18 1.25
N ASP A 384 -9.46 13.76 0.04
CA ASP A 384 -10.23 14.53 -0.95
C ASP A 384 -11.74 14.64 -0.65
N LYS A 385 -12.20 14.09 0.48
CA LYS A 385 -13.61 14.13 0.90
C LYS A 385 -13.74 14.48 2.37
N ALA A 386 -14.95 14.92 2.74
CA ALA A 386 -15.30 15.25 4.12
C ALA A 386 -15.22 14.02 5.04
N ASP A 387 -14.89 14.26 6.32
CA ASP A 387 -14.68 13.19 7.31
C ASP A 387 -15.92 12.33 7.57
N ASP A 388 -17.12 12.87 7.32
CA ASP A 388 -18.41 12.18 7.47
C ASP A 388 -18.81 11.35 6.23
N HIS A 389 -17.98 11.32 5.19
CA HIS A 389 -18.25 10.54 3.99
C HIS A 389 -18.32 9.02 4.32
N PRO A 390 -19.34 8.29 3.82
CA PRO A 390 -19.58 6.89 4.21
C PRO A 390 -18.43 5.92 3.93
N GLU A 391 -17.54 6.25 2.99
CA GLU A 391 -16.36 5.45 2.64
C GLU A 391 -15.40 5.25 3.82
N TYR A 392 -15.37 6.17 4.79
CA TYR A 392 -14.43 6.13 5.92
C TYR A 392 -15.02 5.53 7.20
N GLY A 393 -16.33 5.34 7.26
CA GLY A 393 -16.98 4.74 8.43
C GLY A 393 -16.72 5.48 9.76
N ASN A 394 -16.54 6.81 9.72
CA ASN A 394 -16.18 7.67 10.87
C ASN A 394 -14.81 7.38 11.50
N MET A 395 -13.82 6.97 10.69
CA MET A 395 -12.48 6.60 11.17
C MET A 395 -11.40 7.67 10.92
N VAL A 396 -11.79 8.87 10.46
CA VAL A 396 -10.85 9.92 9.99
C VAL A 396 -11.15 11.29 10.61
N THR A 397 -10.15 12.17 10.59
CA THR A 397 -10.20 13.54 11.11
C THR A 397 -9.28 14.46 10.29
N TYR A 398 -9.44 14.42 8.96
CA TYR A 398 -8.60 15.17 8.04
C TYR A 398 -8.96 16.66 8.02
N SER A 399 -10.18 17.04 8.40
CA SER A 399 -10.56 18.45 8.58
C SER A 399 -9.66 19.14 9.63
N GLU A 400 -9.48 18.52 10.80
CA GLU A 400 -8.58 19.03 11.86
C GLU A 400 -7.11 19.00 11.40
N SER A 401 -6.71 17.95 10.68
CA SER A 401 -5.34 17.84 10.15
C SER A 401 -5.01 18.98 9.18
N ARG A 402 -5.93 19.32 8.27
CA ARG A 402 -5.79 20.46 7.34
C ARG A 402 -5.77 21.80 8.08
N ALA A 403 -6.63 21.99 9.07
CA ALA A 403 -6.62 23.20 9.88
C ALA A 403 -5.27 23.39 10.62
N ASN A 404 -4.71 22.31 11.18
CA ASN A 404 -3.39 22.34 11.82
C ASN A 404 -2.26 22.65 10.83
N MET A 405 -2.31 22.06 9.62
CA MET A 405 -1.36 22.38 8.55
C MET A 405 -1.43 23.85 8.15
N VAL A 406 -2.63 24.40 7.96
CA VAL A 406 -2.79 25.82 7.57
C VAL A 406 -2.28 26.75 8.68
N ALA A 407 -2.57 26.46 9.94
CA ALA A 407 -2.05 27.23 11.07
C ALA A 407 -0.50 27.17 11.15
N TRP A 408 0.10 26.02 10.85
CA TRP A 408 1.56 25.90 10.72
C TRP A 408 2.10 26.73 9.54
N LEU A 409 1.45 26.64 8.38
CA LEU A 409 1.81 27.37 7.17
C LEU A 409 1.76 28.89 7.42
N GLU A 410 0.73 29.39 8.09
CA GLU A 410 0.58 30.80 8.50
C GLU A 410 1.72 31.29 9.39
N GLY A 411 2.34 30.41 10.16
CA GLY A 411 3.50 30.70 10.99
C GLY A 411 4.83 30.78 10.25
N LEU A 412 4.90 30.36 8.98
CA LEU A 412 6.14 30.42 8.20
C LEU A 412 6.47 31.86 7.77
N GLU A 413 7.75 32.16 7.65
CA GLU A 413 8.26 33.45 7.16
C GLU A 413 9.27 33.25 6.02
N ASN A 414 9.47 34.27 5.20
CA ASN A 414 10.50 34.30 4.15
C ASN A 414 11.27 35.64 4.13
N PRO A 415 11.91 36.03 5.25
CA PRO A 415 12.51 37.36 5.37
C PRO A 415 13.74 37.55 4.46
N ASP A 416 14.39 36.46 4.06
CA ASP A 416 15.58 36.42 3.20
C ASP A 416 15.23 36.36 1.70
N GLY A 417 13.94 36.26 1.35
CA GLY A 417 13.50 36.15 -0.05
C GLY A 417 14.00 34.86 -0.70
N ALA A 418 14.04 33.76 0.06
CA ALA A 418 14.45 32.47 -0.45
C ALA A 418 13.57 32.05 -1.65
N LYS A 419 14.23 31.49 -2.66
CA LYS A 419 13.59 30.95 -3.88
C LYS A 419 12.72 29.76 -3.49
N THR A 420 11.40 29.98 -3.44
CA THR A 420 10.47 29.05 -2.79
C THR A 420 9.53 28.38 -3.78
N VAL A 421 9.36 27.07 -3.65
CA VAL A 421 8.42 26.21 -4.39
C VAL A 421 7.51 25.53 -3.38
N ALA A 422 6.22 25.40 -3.70
CA ALA A 422 5.27 24.65 -2.90
C ALA A 422 4.97 23.30 -3.55
N LEU A 423 4.85 22.25 -2.74
CA LEU A 423 4.42 20.92 -3.17
C LEU A 423 3.15 20.55 -2.40
N SER A 424 2.09 20.15 -3.10
CA SER A 424 0.84 19.67 -2.50
C SER A 424 0.23 18.65 -3.43
N HIS A 425 -0.27 17.53 -2.92
CA HIS A 425 -0.86 16.51 -3.80
C HIS A 425 -2.06 17.06 -4.58
N ALA A 426 -3.02 17.70 -3.90
CA ALA A 426 -4.09 18.46 -4.55
C ALA A 426 -3.72 19.94 -4.68
N ASP A 427 -4.05 20.55 -5.83
CA ASP A 427 -3.76 21.97 -6.10
C ASP A 427 -4.60 22.92 -5.26
N SER A 428 -5.79 22.49 -4.82
CA SER A 428 -6.63 23.26 -3.90
C SER A 428 -6.07 23.35 -2.47
N VAL A 429 -5.06 22.55 -2.14
CA VAL A 429 -4.47 22.36 -0.80
C VAL A 429 -5.44 21.81 0.25
N CYS A 430 -6.63 22.39 0.41
CA CYS A 430 -7.70 21.94 1.29
C CYS A 430 -9.00 21.75 0.51
N ILE A 431 -9.94 20.98 1.06
CA ILE A 431 -11.31 20.85 0.52
C ILE A 431 -12.26 21.90 1.13
N GLU A 432 -11.94 22.40 2.34
CA GLU A 432 -12.64 23.50 2.98
C GLU A 432 -12.21 24.82 2.31
N GLU A 433 -13.18 25.57 1.78
CA GLU A 433 -12.93 26.77 0.98
C GLU A 433 -12.15 27.86 1.73
N ASP A 434 -12.43 28.05 3.02
CA ASP A 434 -11.76 29.03 3.88
C ASP A 434 -10.31 28.64 4.17
N LEU A 435 -10.05 27.37 4.47
CA LEU A 435 -8.70 26.85 4.67
C LEU A 435 -7.88 26.87 3.36
N SER A 436 -8.51 26.53 2.24
CA SER A 436 -7.88 26.61 0.92
C SER A 436 -7.47 28.05 0.59
N ALA A 437 -8.39 29.01 0.76
CA ALA A 437 -8.11 30.42 0.53
C ALA A 437 -6.97 30.94 1.42
N ALA A 438 -7.00 30.63 2.72
CA ALA A 438 -5.94 31.02 3.66
C ALA A 438 -4.57 30.42 3.29
N ALA A 439 -4.55 29.15 2.88
CA ALA A 439 -3.33 28.50 2.43
C ALA A 439 -2.73 29.19 1.21
N HIS A 440 -3.53 29.45 0.17
CA HIS A 440 -3.07 30.12 -1.04
C HIS A 440 -2.63 31.57 -0.79
N GLU A 441 -3.35 32.33 0.03
CA GLU A 441 -2.95 33.68 0.45
C GLU A 441 -1.58 33.64 1.16
N LYS A 442 -1.38 32.67 2.05
CA LYS A 442 -0.11 32.54 2.75
C LYS A 442 1.04 32.12 1.82
N LEU A 443 0.81 31.21 0.87
CA LEU A 443 1.82 30.84 -0.13
C LEU A 443 2.21 32.04 -1.01
N ASP A 444 1.25 32.89 -1.36
CA ASP A 444 1.53 34.15 -2.06
C ASP A 444 2.41 35.08 -1.21
N ALA A 445 2.05 35.29 0.06
CA ALA A 445 2.82 36.11 1.00
C ALA A 445 4.24 35.57 1.26
N LEU A 446 4.46 34.26 1.12
CA LEU A 446 5.79 33.63 1.22
C LEU A 446 6.65 33.81 -0.04
N GLY A 447 6.11 34.38 -1.12
CA GLY A 447 6.84 34.52 -2.39
C GLY A 447 7.01 33.19 -3.12
N VAL A 448 6.09 32.24 -2.95
CA VAL A 448 6.09 30.97 -3.70
C VAL A 448 6.03 31.28 -5.18
N SER A 449 6.99 30.75 -5.94
CA SER A 449 7.12 30.98 -7.38
C SER A 449 6.40 29.93 -8.23
N LEU A 450 6.20 28.71 -7.70
CA LEU A 450 5.52 27.61 -8.37
C LEU A 450 4.88 26.68 -7.33
N LEU A 451 3.65 26.26 -7.59
CA LEU A 451 3.03 25.10 -6.91
C LEU A 451 3.09 23.88 -7.84
N VAL A 452 3.48 22.73 -7.30
CA VAL A 452 3.53 21.47 -8.05
C VAL A 452 2.59 20.47 -7.38
N SER A 453 1.68 19.91 -8.16
CA SER A 453 0.59 19.04 -7.70
C SER A 453 0.31 17.86 -8.62
N GLY A 454 -0.43 16.88 -8.11
CA GLY A 454 -0.93 15.70 -8.84
C GLY A 454 -2.46 15.64 -8.79
N HIS A 455 -3.02 14.51 -8.35
CA HIS A 455 -4.43 14.26 -7.98
C HIS A 455 -5.43 14.26 -9.15
N ALA A 456 -5.33 15.22 -10.07
CA ALA A 456 -6.36 15.44 -11.09
C ALA A 456 -6.30 14.44 -12.26
N HIS A 457 -5.27 13.60 -12.33
CA HIS A 457 -4.97 12.69 -13.46
C HIS A 457 -4.99 13.44 -14.80
N LYS A 458 -4.33 14.60 -14.83
CA LYS A 458 -4.21 15.50 -15.99
C LYS A 458 -2.85 16.18 -15.93
N THR A 459 -2.31 16.51 -17.08
CA THR A 459 -1.12 17.38 -17.14
C THR A 459 -1.53 18.76 -17.63
N GLU A 460 -1.31 19.78 -16.81
CA GLU A 460 -1.78 21.13 -17.08
C GLU A 460 -0.88 22.16 -16.37
N PHE A 461 -0.67 23.32 -17.01
CA PHE A 461 -0.02 24.47 -16.40
C PHE A 461 -1.03 25.60 -16.21
N LYS A 462 -1.37 25.91 -14.95
CA LYS A 462 -2.41 26.87 -14.57
C LYS A 462 -1.79 28.18 -14.10
N THR A 463 -2.49 29.28 -14.32
CA THR A 463 -2.10 30.65 -13.91
C THR A 463 -3.20 31.34 -13.09
N GLU A 464 -3.91 30.55 -12.28
CA GLU A 464 -5.12 30.99 -11.56
C GLU A 464 -4.80 31.74 -10.24
N HIS A 465 -3.61 31.51 -9.67
CA HIS A 465 -3.12 32.21 -8.47
C HIS A 465 -2.02 33.22 -8.83
N ALA A 466 -1.55 33.98 -7.84
CA ALA A 466 -0.42 34.91 -7.99
C ALA A 466 0.89 34.24 -8.42
N TYR A 467 0.95 32.90 -8.30
CA TYR A 467 1.98 32.03 -8.83
C TYR A 467 1.33 30.93 -9.69
N PRO A 468 2.04 30.41 -10.71
CA PRO A 468 1.53 29.31 -11.50
C PRO A 468 1.50 27.98 -10.74
N THR A 469 0.67 27.06 -11.23
CA THR A 469 0.58 25.68 -10.74
C THR A 469 0.86 24.70 -11.88
N LEU A 470 1.79 23.76 -11.67
CA LEU A 470 1.94 22.57 -12.50
C LEU A 470 1.13 21.43 -11.91
N ILE A 471 0.21 20.86 -12.69
CA ILE A 471 -0.38 19.55 -12.44
C ILE A 471 0.46 18.52 -13.21
N ASP A 472 1.21 17.69 -12.48
CA ASP A 472 2.28 16.81 -12.98
C ASP A 472 1.78 15.72 -13.93
N GLY A 473 0.54 15.26 -13.76
CA GLY A 473 -0.05 14.22 -14.60
C GLY A 473 -0.35 12.94 -13.84
N GLY A 474 0.46 11.91 -14.07
CA GLY A 474 0.25 10.55 -13.57
C GLY A 474 -0.52 9.63 -14.50
N TRP A 475 -1.10 8.56 -13.94
CA TRP A 475 -1.81 7.54 -14.71
C TRP A 475 -3.01 8.13 -15.43
N THR A 476 -3.14 7.82 -16.72
CA THR A 476 -4.20 8.28 -17.64
C THR A 476 -4.24 9.77 -17.97
N ALA A 477 -3.22 10.54 -17.58
CA ALA A 477 -3.17 11.99 -17.78
C ALA A 477 -3.23 12.45 -19.24
N ASN A 478 -2.73 11.66 -20.19
CA ASN A 478 -2.82 11.90 -21.63
C ASN A 478 -3.74 10.87 -22.34
N GLY A 479 -4.76 10.37 -21.64
CA GLY A 479 -5.70 9.37 -22.13
C GLY A 479 -5.42 7.95 -21.64
N ALA A 480 -6.33 7.02 -21.98
CA ALA A 480 -6.28 5.64 -21.47
C ALA A 480 -4.98 4.92 -21.86
N GLY A 481 -4.29 4.33 -20.88
CA GLY A 481 -3.04 3.61 -21.11
C GLY A 481 -1.79 4.49 -21.16
N THR A 482 -1.92 5.79 -20.89
CA THR A 482 -0.79 6.72 -20.82
C THR A 482 -0.35 7.00 -19.40
N TYR A 483 0.88 7.48 -19.26
CA TYR A 483 1.40 8.00 -18.00
C TYR A 483 2.28 9.22 -18.29
N VAL A 484 2.11 10.30 -17.54
CA VAL A 484 2.92 11.52 -17.64
C VAL A 484 3.75 11.70 -16.38
N ALA A 485 5.02 12.08 -16.55
CA ALA A 485 5.92 12.54 -15.49
C ALA A 485 6.57 13.86 -15.94
N SER A 486 7.11 14.62 -15.00
CA SER A 486 7.78 15.89 -15.32
C SER A 486 9.19 15.99 -14.75
N MET A 487 9.97 16.87 -15.36
CA MET A 487 11.28 17.30 -14.88
C MET A 487 11.20 18.78 -14.55
N LEU A 488 11.62 19.14 -13.34
CA LEU A 488 11.84 20.51 -12.90
C LEU A 488 13.33 20.78 -12.81
N VAL A 489 13.81 21.81 -13.51
CA VAL A 489 15.20 22.25 -13.47
C VAL A 489 15.24 23.61 -12.79
N PHE A 490 15.69 23.61 -11.54
CA PHE A 490 15.89 24.82 -10.75
C PHE A 490 17.26 25.40 -11.05
N SER A 491 17.34 26.71 -11.30
CA SER A 491 18.56 27.45 -11.59
C SER A 491 18.51 28.85 -10.96
N PRO A 492 19.61 29.61 -10.90
CA PRO A 492 19.57 30.95 -10.35
C PRO A 492 18.58 31.87 -11.07
N ASP A 493 18.36 31.63 -12.37
CA ASP A 493 17.54 32.43 -13.27
C ASP A 493 16.05 32.09 -13.24
N GLY A 494 15.69 30.87 -12.82
CA GLY A 494 14.30 30.43 -12.76
C GLY A 494 14.15 28.91 -12.71
N ILE A 495 12.94 28.45 -12.99
CA ILE A 495 12.53 27.05 -13.05
C ILE A 495 12.17 26.74 -14.50
N ALA A 496 12.83 25.78 -15.12
CA ALA A 496 12.37 25.20 -16.39
C ALA A 496 11.60 23.91 -16.10
N LEU A 497 10.43 23.75 -16.70
CA LEU A 497 9.58 22.58 -16.50
C LEU A 497 9.27 21.90 -17.81
N ARG A 498 9.30 20.57 -17.81
CA ARG A 498 9.01 19.75 -18.97
C ARG A 498 8.32 18.46 -18.56
N SER A 499 7.09 18.28 -19.03
CA SER A 499 6.28 17.07 -18.82
C SER A 499 6.25 16.23 -20.09
N VAL A 500 6.42 14.92 -19.96
CA VAL A 500 6.39 13.98 -21.09
C VAL A 500 5.53 12.76 -20.77
N ASP A 501 4.81 12.27 -21.78
CA ASP A 501 4.13 10.99 -21.66
C ASP A 501 5.07 9.79 -21.88
N ASN A 502 4.55 8.58 -21.70
CA ASN A 502 5.27 7.32 -21.88
C ASN A 502 5.70 7.05 -23.33
N ALA A 503 5.29 7.87 -24.31
CA ALA A 503 5.80 7.86 -25.68
C ALA A 503 6.88 8.94 -25.93
N GLY A 504 7.22 9.73 -24.91
CA GLY A 504 8.15 10.85 -24.99
C GLY A 504 7.56 12.11 -25.62
N VAL A 505 6.23 12.16 -25.80
CA VAL A 505 5.53 13.35 -26.32
C VAL A 505 5.47 14.39 -25.20
N VAL A 506 5.93 15.59 -25.49
CA VAL A 506 5.86 16.73 -24.56
C VAL A 506 4.41 17.15 -24.41
N THR A 507 3.93 17.16 -23.17
CA THR A 507 2.56 17.59 -22.82
C THR A 507 2.52 19.01 -22.28
N VAL A 508 3.54 19.41 -21.53
CA VAL A 508 3.74 20.78 -21.01
C VAL A 508 5.24 21.12 -21.07
N GLU A 509 5.57 22.34 -21.48
CA GLU A 509 6.94 22.88 -21.44
C GLU A 509 6.87 24.39 -21.19
N GLU A 510 7.37 24.84 -20.04
CA GLU A 510 7.26 26.24 -19.60
C GLU A 510 8.51 26.69 -18.83
N SER A 511 8.60 27.99 -18.56
CA SER A 511 9.62 28.55 -17.69
C SER A 511 9.01 29.56 -16.71
N VAL A 512 9.42 29.47 -15.45
CA VAL A 512 8.91 30.28 -14.34
C VAL A 512 10.05 31.08 -13.72
N ALA A 513 9.87 32.39 -13.60
CA ALA A 513 10.82 33.25 -12.91
C ALA A 513 10.63 33.18 -11.39
N TRP A 514 11.71 33.39 -10.64
CA TRP A 514 11.64 33.57 -9.19
C TRP A 514 10.91 34.87 -8.84
N ARG A 515 10.05 34.83 -7.83
CA ARG A 515 9.27 35.96 -7.34
C ARG A 515 9.99 36.80 -6.29
#